data_AF-A0A8K0KR48-F1
#
_entry.id   AF-A0A8K0KR48-F1
#
_cell.length_a   1.000
_cell.length_b   1.000
_cell.length_c   1.000
_cell.angle_alpha   90.00
_cell.angle_beta   90.00
_cell.angle_gamma   90.00
#
_symmetry.space_group_name_H-M   'P 1'
#
loop_
_entity.id
_entity.type
_entity.pdbx_description
1 polymer ?
#
loop_
_entity_poly.entity_id
_entity_poly.type
_entity_poly.pdbx_seq_one_letter_code
_entity_poly.pdbx_strand_id
1 'polypeptide(L)'
;MATFTVSKESGIVYPNDGMRRLLQLEKANGIWSQKMQMRLDHSWVLIMDFETGTEMEKFPVPLIQEPTAFTSHDPMEIYNNILVFIVGPGPGQRQAAGRSEMHIF
;
A
#
# COMPACT_ATOMS: atom_id res chain seq x y z
N MET A 1 4.84 4.50 -4.85
CA MET A 1 3.68 4.04 -4.07
C MET A 1 2.49 3.77 -4.98
N ALA A 2 1.71 2.74 -4.70
CA ALA A 2 0.43 2.46 -5.33
C ALA A 2 -0.61 2.08 -4.26
N THR A 3 -1.89 2.41 -4.51
CA THR A 3 -2.99 2.10 -3.59
C THR A 3 -4.11 1.38 -4.34
N PHE A 4 -4.62 0.30 -3.76
CA PHE A 4 -5.74 -0.48 -4.33
C PHE A 4 -6.87 -0.65 -3.31
N THR A 5 -8.11 -0.59 -3.78
CA THR A 5 -9.27 -0.99 -2.96
C THR A 5 -9.28 -2.50 -2.74
N VAL A 6 -9.28 -2.91 -1.48
CA VAL A 6 -9.40 -4.32 -1.08
C VAL A 6 -10.87 -4.72 -1.12
N SER A 7 -11.22 -5.61 -2.04
CA SER A 7 -12.57 -6.14 -2.17
C SER A 7 -12.57 -7.44 -2.97
N LYS A 8 -13.58 -8.30 -2.74
CA LYS A 8 -13.73 -9.53 -3.53
C LYS A 8 -14.08 -9.21 -4.99
N GLU A 9 -14.82 -8.13 -5.22
CA GLU A 9 -15.22 -7.67 -6.55
C GLU A 9 -14.04 -7.15 -7.37
N SER A 10 -13.06 -6.48 -6.73
CA SER A 10 -11.82 -6.06 -7.39
C SER A 10 -10.83 -7.20 -7.60
N GLY A 11 -11.04 -8.35 -6.94
CA GLY A 11 -10.12 -9.48 -6.96
C GLY A 11 -8.81 -9.22 -6.19
N ILE A 12 -8.79 -8.19 -5.34
CA ILE A 12 -7.65 -7.79 -4.51
C ILE A 12 -8.07 -8.00 -3.07
N VAL A 13 -7.60 -9.10 -2.47
CA VAL A 13 -7.94 -9.46 -1.09
C VAL A 13 -6.67 -9.55 -0.25
N TYR A 14 -5.61 -10.15 -0.80
CA TYR A 14 -4.35 -10.37 -0.10
C TYR A 14 -3.17 -9.66 -0.79
N PRO A 15 -2.05 -9.37 -0.10
CA PRO A 15 -0.88 -8.71 -0.67
C PRO A 15 -0.40 -9.26 -2.02
N ASN A 16 -0.45 -10.59 -2.21
CA ASN A 16 -0.10 -11.24 -3.47
C ASN A 16 -0.99 -10.81 -4.66
N ASP A 17 -2.27 -10.53 -4.42
CA ASP A 17 -3.18 -10.04 -5.45
C ASP A 17 -2.81 -8.62 -5.89
N GLY A 18 -2.42 -7.78 -4.93
CA GLY A 18 -1.91 -6.43 -5.20
C GLY A 18 -0.65 -6.45 -6.05
N MET A 19 0.32 -7.32 -5.71
CA MET A 19 1.53 -7.52 -6.51
C MET A 19 1.22 -7.97 -7.93
N ARG A 20 0.31 -8.94 -8.11
CA ARG A 20 -0.15 -9.38 -9.43
C ARG A 20 -0.77 -8.23 -10.22
N ARG A 21 -1.58 -7.37 -9.57
CA ARG A 21 -2.20 -6.21 -10.22
C ARG A 21 -1.18 -5.13 -10.59
N LEU A 22 -0.21 -4.86 -9.71
CA LEU A 22 0.88 -3.92 -9.97
C LEU A 22 1.67 -4.30 -11.23
N LEU A 23 2.07 -5.57 -11.32
CA LEU A 23 2.76 -6.14 -12.49
C LEU A 23 1.98 -6.00 -13.80
N GLN A 24 0.65 -6.14 -13.74
CA GLN A 24 -0.21 -5.94 -14.91
C GLN A 24 -0.25 -4.48 -15.35
N LEU A 25 -0.35 -3.56 -14.39
CA LEU A 25 -0.42 -2.13 -14.69
C LEU A 25 0.93 -1.59 -15.20
N GLU A 26 2.06 -2.11 -14.70
CA GLU A 26 3.39 -1.82 -15.24
C GLU A 26 3.47 -2.19 -16.73
N LYS A 27 3.09 -3.41 -17.09
CA LYS A 27 3.07 -3.87 -18.49
C LYS A 27 2.16 -3.04 -19.40
N ALA A 28 1.13 -2.43 -18.83
CA ALA A 28 0.19 -1.57 -19.55
C ALA A 28 0.59 -0.09 -19.53
N ASN A 29 1.76 0.28 -18.98
CA ASN A 29 2.19 1.66 -18.74
C ASN A 29 1.14 2.48 -17.93
N GLY A 30 0.36 1.81 -17.09
CA GLY A 30 -0.73 2.37 -16.29
C GLY A 30 -0.31 2.83 -14.89
N ILE A 31 0.99 2.82 -14.58
CA ILE A 31 1.52 3.29 -13.30
C ILE A 31 2.56 4.38 -13.52
N TRP A 32 2.59 5.36 -12.63
CA TRP A 32 3.73 6.27 -12.46
C TRP A 32 4.28 6.10 -11.05
N SER A 33 5.59 6.12 -10.91
CA SER A 33 6.25 6.07 -9.60
C SER A 33 6.54 7.49 -9.10
N GLN A 34 6.16 7.77 -7.86
CA GLN A 34 6.59 8.96 -7.12
C GLN A 34 7.40 8.53 -5.90
N LYS A 35 8.44 9.30 -5.58
CA LYS A 35 9.29 9.09 -4.41
C LYS A 35 8.59 9.62 -3.16
N MET A 36 8.39 8.73 -2.19
CA MET A 36 7.70 9.04 -0.93
C MET A 36 8.62 8.69 0.24
N GLN A 37 8.33 9.21 1.43
CA GLN A 37 8.91 8.79 2.69
C GLN A 37 7.83 8.16 3.57
N MET A 38 8.04 6.93 4.01
CA MET A 38 7.23 6.31 5.06
C MET A 38 7.94 6.49 6.42
N ARG A 39 7.20 6.92 7.44
CA ARG A 39 7.68 7.05 8.81
C ARG A 39 6.74 6.35 9.77
N LEU A 40 7.31 5.58 10.70
CA LEU A 40 6.58 5.13 11.89
C LEU A 40 6.83 6.15 13.01
N ASP A 41 5.78 6.81 13.47
CA ASP A 41 5.85 7.80 14.55
C ASP A 41 4.87 7.43 15.66
N HIS A 42 5.40 7.00 16.81
CA HIS A 42 4.63 6.50 17.94
C HIS A 42 3.62 5.40 17.51
N SER A 43 2.34 5.76 17.36
CA SER A 43 1.24 4.86 16.98
C SER A 43 0.65 5.21 15.61
N TRP A 44 1.43 5.85 14.74
CA TRP A 44 1.02 6.29 13.41
C TRP A 44 2.03 5.85 12.34
N VAL A 45 1.50 5.38 11.21
CA VAL A 45 2.23 5.26 9.95
C VAL A 45 1.94 6.52 9.14
N LEU A 46 2.97 7.29 8.82
CA LEU A 46 2.89 8.49 8.01
C LEU A 46 3.48 8.22 6.64
N ILE A 47 2.77 8.64 5.60
CA ILE A 47 3.27 8.73 4.25
C ILE A 47 3.43 10.21 3.92
N MET A 48 4.65 10.59 3.57
CA MET A 48 5.00 11.97 3.28
C MET A 48 5.61 12.06 1.89
N ASP A 49 5.40 13.19 1.22
CA ASP A 49 6.17 13.53 0.03
C ASP A 49 7.66 13.66 0.39
N PHE A 50 8.53 13.03 -0.41
CA PHE A 50 9.95 12.94 -0.07
C PHE A 50 10.67 14.30 -0.18
N GLU A 51 10.26 15.17 -1.10
CA GLU A 51 10.97 16.42 -1.40
C GLU A 51 10.54 17.54 -0.46
N THR A 52 9.24 17.67 -0.24
CA THR A 52 8.64 18.75 0.55
C THR A 52 8.47 18.40 2.02
N GLY A 53 8.46 17.10 2.36
CA GLY A 53 8.12 16.63 3.71
C GLY A 53 6.64 16.78 4.07
N THR A 54 5.78 17.11 3.10
CA THR A 54 4.34 17.27 3.30
C THR A 54 3.73 15.93 3.71
N GLU A 55 2.94 15.92 4.80
CA GLU A 55 2.14 14.75 5.19
C GLU A 55 1.02 14.56 4.17
N MET A 56 1.00 13.38 3.53
CA MET A 56 0.02 13.03 2.51
C MET A 56 -1.04 12.10 3.08
N GLU A 57 -0.62 11.09 3.83
CA GLU A 57 -1.50 10.15 4.52
C GLU A 57 -0.98 9.81 5.91
N LYS A 58 -1.91 9.52 6.82
CA LYS A 58 -1.61 9.18 8.21
C LYS A 58 -2.58 8.15 8.74
N PHE A 59 -2.04 6.97 9.04
CA PHE A 59 -2.82 5.81 9.48
C PHE A 59 -2.48 5.44 10.91
N PRO A 60 -3.47 5.21 11.78
CA PRO A 60 -3.19 4.69 13.10
C PRO A 60 -2.72 3.24 12.98
N VAL A 61 -1.63 2.88 13.67
CA VAL A 61 -1.03 1.54 13.64
C VAL A 61 -2.04 0.41 13.90
N PRO A 62 -3.03 0.53 14.82
CA PRO A 62 -4.03 -0.52 15.03
C PRO A 62 -4.91 -0.86 13.82
N LEU A 63 -4.95 0.00 12.79
CA LEU A 63 -5.68 -0.27 11.55
C LEU A 63 -4.81 -0.94 10.48
N ILE A 64 -3.50 -1.07 10.70
CA ILE A 64 -2.60 -1.73 9.77
C ILE A 64 -2.78 -3.25 9.90
N GLN A 65 -3.05 -3.89 8.77
CA GLN A 65 -3.31 -5.32 8.62
C GLN A 65 -2.38 -5.90 7.55
N GLU A 66 -2.07 -7.19 7.68
CA GLU A 66 -1.27 -7.96 6.73
C GLU A 66 0.02 -7.29 6.23
N PRO A 67 0.85 -6.66 7.09
CA PRO A 67 2.11 -6.07 6.66
C PRO A 67 3.03 -7.17 6.11
N THR A 68 3.44 -7.02 4.85
CA THR A 68 4.15 -8.03 4.08
C THR A 68 5.30 -7.39 3.32
N ALA A 69 6.51 -7.89 3.52
CA ALA A 69 7.67 -7.51 2.72
C ALA A 69 7.89 -8.52 1.60
N PHE A 70 7.93 -8.06 0.36
CA PHE A 70 8.34 -8.85 -0.80
C PHE A 70 9.82 -8.61 -1.05
N THR A 71 10.62 -9.63 -0.76
CA THR A 71 12.07 -9.63 -0.96
C THR A 71 12.46 -10.80 -1.83
N SER A 72 13.41 -10.57 -2.74
CA SER A 72 13.98 -11.59 -3.61
C SER A 72 15.49 -11.57 -3.52
N HIS A 73 16.11 -12.72 -3.72
CA HIS A 73 17.55 -12.86 -3.88
C HIS A 73 17.96 -12.84 -5.36
N ASP A 74 17.00 -12.85 -6.28
CA ASP A 74 17.25 -12.75 -7.72
C ASP A 74 17.58 -11.29 -8.09
N PRO A 75 18.78 -10.99 -8.62
CA PRO A 75 19.14 -9.64 -9.04
C PRO A 75 18.32 -9.12 -10.23
N MET A 76 17.61 -9.99 -10.97
CA MET A 76 16.73 -9.59 -12.08
C MET A 76 15.30 -9.28 -11.63
N GLU A 77 14.96 -9.57 -10.37
CA GLU A 77 13.62 -9.28 -9.85
C GLU A 77 13.47 -7.79 -9.53
N ILE A 78 12.84 -7.09 -10.47
CA ILE A 78 12.60 -5.64 -10.42
C ILE A 78 11.76 -5.19 -9.22
N TYR A 79 10.97 -6.10 -8.64
CA TYR A 79 10.04 -5.84 -7.55
C TYR A 79 10.56 -6.45 -6.24
N ASN A 80 11.81 -6.13 -5.92
CA ASN A 80 12.49 -6.51 -4.70
C ASN A 80 12.48 -5.36 -3.68
N ASN A 81 12.30 -5.65 -2.40
CA ASN A 81 12.17 -4.70 -1.29
C ASN A 81 10.90 -3.86 -1.33
N ILE A 82 9.76 -4.49 -1.65
CA ILE A 82 8.45 -3.84 -1.60
C ILE A 82 7.78 -4.11 -0.28
N LEU A 83 7.20 -3.09 0.32
CA LEU A 83 6.36 -3.23 1.49
C LEU A 83 4.90 -3.08 1.09
N VAL A 84 4.08 -4.06 1.47
CA VAL A 84 2.63 -4.03 1.29
C VAL A 84 1.96 -4.07 2.65
N PHE A 85 0.93 -3.25 2.84
CA PHE A 85 0.07 -3.34 4.01
C PHE A 85 -1.36 -2.96 3.65
N ILE A 86 -2.32 -3.43 4.44
CA ILE A 86 -3.73 -3.11 4.30
C ILE A 86 -4.16 -2.21 5.44
N VAL A 87 -4.86 -1.12 5.13
CA VAL A 87 -5.51 -0.26 6.12
C VAL A 87 -6.97 -0.72 6.25
N GLY A 88 -7.33 -1.20 7.44
CA GLY A 88 -8.69 -1.58 7.79
C GLY A 88 -9.62 -0.38 7.95
N PRO A 89 -10.95 -0.58 7.92
CA PRO A 89 -11.91 0.50 8.15
C PRO A 89 -11.73 1.07 9.56
N GLY A 90 -11.66 2.40 9.66
CA GLY A 90 -11.50 3.06 10.95
C GLY A 90 -12.73 2.93 11.86
N PRO A 91 -12.55 2.99 13.20
CA PRO A 91 -13.68 2.99 14.12
C PRO A 91 -14.58 4.20 13.85
N GLY A 92 -15.83 3.94 13.47
CA GLY A 92 -16.83 4.98 13.19
C GLY A 92 -17.14 5.23 11.71
N GLN A 93 -16.38 4.64 10.76
CA GLN A 93 -16.81 4.59 9.36
C GLN A 93 -17.95 3.58 9.21
N ARG A 94 -19.14 4.06 8.83
CA ARG A 94 -20.28 3.19 8.49
C ARG A 94 -19.81 2.17 7.45
N GLN A 95 -20.10 0.89 7.68
CA GLN A 95 -19.65 -0.28 6.90
C GLN A 95 -19.87 -0.19 5.37
N ALA A 96 -20.65 0.77 4.89
CA ALA A 96 -20.88 1.05 3.47
C ALA A 96 -19.85 2.00 2.82
N ALA A 97 -19.07 2.76 3.61
CA ALA A 97 -18.11 3.76 3.13
C ALA A 97 -16.65 3.51 3.55
N GLY A 98 -16.41 2.67 4.56
CA GLY A 98 -15.06 2.26 4.97
C GLY A 98 -14.59 1.04 4.19
N ARG A 99 -14.02 1.25 3.00
CA ARG A 99 -13.35 0.17 2.26
C ARG A 99 -11.92 0.06 2.75
N SER A 100 -11.41 -1.16 2.86
CA SER A 100 -10.00 -1.37 3.15
C SER A 100 -9.15 -0.99 1.94
N GLU A 101 -7.97 -0.46 2.20
CA GLU A 101 -7.05 0.01 1.16
C GLU A 101 -5.71 -0.72 1.32
N MET A 102 -5.18 -1.23 0.22
CA MET A 102 -3.88 -1.87 0.16
C MET A 102 -2.88 -0.87 -0.38
N HIS A 103 -1.87 -0.55 0.42
CA HIS A 103 -0.79 0.36 0.07
C HIS A 103 0.44 -0.48 -0.28
N ILE A 104 1.04 -0.19 -1.42
CA ILE A 104 2.27 -0.79 -1.92
C ILE A 104 3.34 0.30 -1.99
N PHE A 105 4.41 0.11 -1.23
CA PHE A 105 5.51 1.06 -1.07
C PHE A 105 6.79 0.50 -1.65
#